data_AF-A0A2N1KHZ4-F1
#
_entry.id   AF-A0A2N1KHZ4-F1
#
_cell.length_a   1.000
_cell.length_b   1.000
_cell.length_c   1.000
_cell.angle_alpha   90.00
_cell.angle_beta   90.00
_cell.angle_gamma   90.00
#
_symmetry.space_group_name_H-M   'P 1'
#
loop_
_entity.id
_entity.type
_entity.pdbx_description
1 polymer ?
#
loop_
_entity_poly.entity_id
_entity_poly.type
_entity_poly.pdbx_seq_one_letter_code
_entity_poly.pdbx_strand_id
1 'polypeptide(L)'
;MLSPAVLELLEADPATSSFKVGTEERKRGVGSFFLVKADEADTDAFPIAKSGRGHGIALGAIFDRIGLDYKTFDYTFDIKPFTYEEEGISGYELSLKEKSPRTAATSSEEE
;
A
#
# COMPACT_ATOMS: atom_id res chain seq x y z
N MET A 1 7.40 -0.58 -0.86
CA MET A 1 8.15 0.70 -0.82
C MET A 1 7.53 1.65 -1.82
N LEU A 2 7.35 2.91 -1.47
CA LEU A 2 6.94 3.98 -2.38
C LEU A 2 8.21 4.61 -2.96
N SER A 3 8.45 4.42 -4.26
CA SER A 3 9.52 5.09 -4.99
C SER A 3 9.15 6.57 -5.24
N PRO A 4 10.10 7.43 -5.64
CA PRO A 4 9.79 8.81 -6.01
C PRO A 4 8.69 8.92 -7.07
N ALA A 5 8.76 8.09 -8.12
CA ALA A 5 7.75 8.04 -9.17
C ALA A 5 6.36 7.63 -8.65
N VAL A 6 6.30 6.77 -7.63
CA VAL A 6 5.03 6.40 -6.99
C VAL A 6 4.49 7.56 -6.14
N LEU A 7 5.35 8.30 -5.43
CA LEU A 7 4.92 9.48 -4.69
C LEU A 7 4.36 10.57 -5.61
N GLU A 8 4.99 10.79 -6.76
CA GLU A 8 4.48 11.71 -7.79
C GLU A 8 3.13 11.23 -8.36
N LEU A 9 3.00 9.94 -8.67
CA LEU A 9 1.75 9.35 -9.16
C LEU A 9 0.61 9.52 -8.14
N LEU A 10 0.90 9.36 -6.86
CA LEU A 10 -0.05 9.51 -5.75
C LEU A 10 -0.30 10.98 -5.37
N GLU A 11 0.37 11.93 -6.04
CA GLU A 11 0.36 13.35 -5.73
C GLU A 11 0.62 13.59 -4.23
N ALA A 12 1.55 12.81 -3.66
CA ALA A 12 1.74 12.67 -2.22
C ALA A 12 3.02 13.36 -1.76
N ASP A 13 2.87 14.22 -0.75
CA ASP A 13 4.00 14.71 0.04
C ASP A 13 4.24 13.75 1.22
N PRO A 14 5.42 13.12 1.33
CA PRO A 14 5.67 12.12 2.37
C PRO A 14 5.70 12.68 3.80
N ALA A 15 5.77 14.02 3.99
CA ALA A 15 5.76 14.66 5.29
C ALA A 15 4.35 15.00 5.79
N THR A 16 3.38 15.20 4.88
CA THR A 16 2.03 15.68 5.23
C THR A 16 0.91 14.78 4.73
N SER A 17 1.14 13.96 3.71
CA SER A 17 0.07 13.15 3.11
C SER A 17 -0.20 11.88 3.91
N SER A 18 -1.49 11.59 4.07
CA SER A 18 -2.01 10.37 4.65
C SER A 18 -3.09 9.78 3.75
N PHE A 19 -3.29 8.47 3.85
CA PHE A 19 -4.21 7.73 2.98
C PHE A 19 -5.14 6.85 3.80
N LYS A 20 -6.43 6.91 3.48
CA LYS A 20 -7.40 5.90 3.89
C LYS A 20 -7.23 4.69 3.00
N VAL A 21 -7.29 3.51 3.60
CA VAL A 21 -7.10 2.25 2.89
C VAL A 21 -8.37 1.41 2.94
N GLY A 22 -8.93 1.18 1.76
CA GLY A 22 -10.08 0.29 1.55
C GLY A 22 -9.65 -1.06 0.97
N THR A 23 -10.45 -2.09 1.26
CA THR A 23 -10.33 -3.44 0.68
C THR A 23 -11.69 -3.90 0.20
N GLU A 24 -11.76 -4.72 -0.85
CA GLU A 24 -13.02 -5.30 -1.30
C GLU A 24 -13.64 -6.23 -0.22
N GLU A 25 -14.84 -5.91 0.25
CA GLU A 25 -15.50 -6.60 1.38
C GLU A 25 -15.82 -8.07 1.11
N ARG A 26 -15.99 -8.47 -0.16
CA ARG A 26 -16.52 -9.80 -0.55
C ARG A 26 -15.49 -10.79 -1.09
N LYS A 27 -14.21 -10.45 -1.12
CA LYS A 27 -13.16 -11.34 -1.66
C LYS A 27 -12.17 -11.75 -0.57
N ARG A 28 -12.12 -13.04 -0.28
CA ARG A 28 -11.10 -13.64 0.59
C ARG A 28 -9.80 -13.80 -0.22
N GLY A 29 -8.72 -13.15 0.21
CA GLY A 29 -7.41 -13.20 -0.46
C GLY A 29 -6.97 -11.83 -1.02
N VAL A 30 -5.95 -11.84 -1.89
CA VAL A 30 -5.37 -10.62 -2.47
C VAL A 30 -6.28 -10.11 -3.59
N GLY A 31 -7.28 -9.31 -3.22
CA GLY A 31 -8.06 -8.50 -4.15
C GLY A 31 -7.34 -7.21 -4.51
N SER A 32 -8.12 -6.18 -4.86
CA SER A 32 -7.62 -4.81 -4.99
C SER A 32 -7.65 -4.07 -3.65
N PHE A 33 -6.66 -3.21 -3.43
CA PHE A 33 -6.70 -2.20 -2.36
C PHE A 33 -7.02 -0.85 -2.96
N PHE A 34 -7.66 0.02 -2.18
CA PHE A 34 -7.98 1.37 -2.60
C PHE A 34 -7.31 2.34 -1.65
N LEU A 35 -6.55 3.28 -2.20
CA LEU A 35 -5.97 4.40 -1.48
C LEU A 35 -6.75 5.66 -1.83
N VAL A 36 -7.31 6.30 -0.81
CA VAL A 36 -7.96 7.61 -0.94
C VAL A 36 -7.17 8.58 -0.07
N LYS A 37 -6.75 9.70 -0.66
CA LYS A 37 -6.01 10.72 0.09
C LYS A 37 -6.93 11.29 1.16
N ALA A 38 -6.43 11.35 2.39
CA ALA A 38 -7.22 11.84 3.51
C ALA A 38 -6.99 13.35 3.70
N ASP A 39 -8.01 14.02 4.23
CA ASP A 39 -7.86 15.37 4.77
C ASP A 39 -7.03 15.32 6.08
N GLU A 40 -6.36 16.42 6.42
CA GLU A 40 -5.43 16.51 7.58
C GLU A 40 -6.01 16.08 8.94
N ALA A 41 -7.35 15.98 9.07
CA ALA A 41 -8.04 15.67 10.31
C ALA A 41 -8.57 14.22 10.42
N ASP A 42 -8.32 13.36 9.42
CA ASP A 42 -8.88 12.00 9.42
C ASP A 42 -8.05 11.04 10.30
N THR A 43 -8.62 10.61 11.43
CA THR A 43 -7.95 9.74 12.41
C THR A 43 -7.76 8.30 11.92
N ASP A 44 -8.50 7.90 10.89
CA ASP A 44 -8.46 6.55 10.32
C ASP A 44 -7.54 6.46 9.08
N ALA A 45 -6.79 7.53 8.80
CA ALA A 45 -5.81 7.58 7.72
C ALA A 45 -4.42 7.10 8.17
N PHE A 46 -3.72 6.46 7.24
CA PHE A 46 -2.36 5.96 7.45
C PHE A 46 -1.37 6.98 6.89
N PRO A 47 -0.46 7.54 7.72
CA PRO A 47 0.54 8.48 7.24
C PRO A 47 1.60 7.75 6.40
N ILE A 48 2.19 8.47 5.45
CA ILE A 48 3.45 8.03 4.85
C ILE A 48 4.55 8.16 5.90
N ALA A 49 5.30 7.08 6.09
CA ALA A 49 6.41 7.02 7.02
C ALA A 49 7.72 6.67 6.28
N LYS A 50 8.84 7.12 6.84
CA LYS A 50 10.16 6.69 6.39
C LYS A 50 10.34 5.20 6.68
N SER A 51 10.76 4.45 5.67
CA SER A 51 11.03 3.02 5.77
C SER A 51 12.38 2.74 5.11
N GLY A 52 13.39 2.41 5.92
CA GLY A 52 14.76 2.21 5.44
C GLY A 52 15.30 3.42 4.65
N ARG A 53 15.58 3.20 3.35
CA ARG A 53 16.06 4.23 2.42
C ARG A 53 14.94 4.95 1.66
N GLY A 54 13.67 4.61 1.88
CA GLY A 54 12.54 5.15 1.14
C GLY A 54 11.35 5.50 2.03
N HIS A 55 10.17 5.53 1.42
CA HIS A 55 8.90 5.83 2.09
C HIS A 55 7.95 4.64 1.97
N GLY A 56 7.00 4.53 2.90
CA GLY A 56 5.99 3.48 2.91
C GLY A 56 4.82 3.81 3.80
N ILE A 57 3.70 3.13 3.57
CA ILE A 57 2.51 3.20 4.42
C ILE A 57 2.45 1.91 5.21
N ALA A 58 2.26 1.99 6.53
CA ALA A 58 2.28 0.84 7.43
C ALA A 58 0.94 0.08 7.40
N LEU A 59 0.77 -0.79 6.39
CA LEU A 59 -0.47 -1.53 6.16
C LEU A 59 -0.52 -2.94 6.79
N GLY A 60 0.42 -3.27 7.68
CA GLY A 60 0.52 -4.61 8.28
C GLY A 60 -0.78 -5.10 8.91
N ALA A 61 -1.45 -4.25 9.69
CA ALA A 61 -2.73 -4.59 10.33
C ALA A 61 -3.86 -4.86 9.33
N ILE A 62 -3.89 -4.12 8.20
CA ILE A 62 -4.85 -4.36 7.12
C ILE A 62 -4.54 -5.69 6.43
N PHE A 63 -3.28 -5.96 6.14
CA PHE A 63 -2.81 -7.19 5.52
C PHE A 63 -3.10 -8.42 6.38
N ASP A 64 -2.88 -8.34 7.69
CA ASP A 64 -3.22 -9.39 8.63
C ASP A 64 -4.75 -9.66 8.65
N ARG A 65 -5.57 -8.59 8.63
CA ARG A 65 -7.04 -8.69 8.62
C ARG A 65 -7.59 -9.42 7.40
N ILE A 66 -6.95 -9.28 6.24
CA ILE A 66 -7.36 -9.95 5.00
C ILE A 66 -6.66 -11.30 4.76
N GLY A 67 -5.72 -11.69 5.63
CA GLY A 67 -4.95 -12.93 5.50
C GLY A 67 -3.88 -12.90 4.41
N LEU A 68 -3.29 -11.74 4.14
CA LEU A 68 -2.17 -11.60 3.20
C LEU A 68 -0.87 -12.08 3.86
N ASP A 69 -0.17 -13.04 3.25
CA ASP A 69 1.10 -13.56 3.78
C ASP A 69 2.31 -12.75 3.30
N TYR A 70 2.42 -11.51 3.78
CA TYR A 70 3.54 -10.60 3.51
C TYR A 70 4.82 -10.96 4.30
N LYS A 71 4.81 -12.06 5.06
CA LYS A 71 5.98 -12.55 5.79
C LYS A 71 6.78 -13.50 4.93
N THR A 72 6.12 -14.34 4.14
CA THR A 72 6.77 -15.33 3.27
C THR A 72 6.81 -14.93 1.79
N PHE A 73 5.96 -13.99 1.36
CA PHE A 73 5.90 -13.54 -0.03
C PHE A 73 6.09 -12.01 -0.15
N ASP A 74 6.70 -11.60 -1.25
CA ASP A 74 6.65 -10.23 -1.73
C ASP A 74 5.50 -10.07 -2.73
N TYR A 75 4.84 -8.93 -2.63
CA TYR A 75 3.69 -8.57 -3.46
C TYR A 75 3.96 -7.27 -4.19
N THR A 76 3.82 -7.30 -5.51
CA THR A 76 3.91 -6.13 -6.38
C THR A 76 2.51 -5.77 -6.85
N PHE A 77 2.17 -4.49 -6.76
CA PHE A 77 0.87 -3.96 -7.18
C PHE A 77 1.06 -2.99 -8.34
N ASP A 78 0.16 -3.03 -9.32
CA ASP A 78 -0.02 -1.95 -10.29
C ASP A 78 -0.98 -0.91 -9.69
N ILE A 79 -0.63 0.37 -9.83
CA ILE A 79 -1.40 1.49 -9.29
C ILE A 79 -2.13 2.17 -10.45
N LYS A 80 -3.46 2.33 -10.32
CA LYS A 80 -4.29 3.04 -11.31
C LYS A 80 -5.19 4.06 -10.62
N PRO A 81 -5.30 5.29 -11.13
CA PRO A 81 -6.27 6.24 -10.61
C PRO A 81 -7.70 5.76 -10.91
N PHE A 82 -8.62 6.02 -9.99
CA PHE A 82 -10.05 5.87 -10.19
C PHE A 82 -10.79 7.12 -9.71
N THR A 83 -11.99 7.31 -10.25
CA THR A 83 -12.93 8.33 -9.80
C THR A 83 -14.31 7.68 -9.68
N TYR A 84 -14.90 7.73 -8.48
CA TYR A 84 -16.31 7.43 -8.27
C TYR A 84 -17.10 8.73 -8.44
N GLU A 85 -17.56 8.97 -9.68
CA GLU A 85 -18.23 10.21 -10.06
C GLU A 85 -19.47 10.53 -9.21
N GLU A 86 -20.22 9.50 -8.79
CA GLU A 86 -21.44 9.66 -7.99
C GLU A 86 -21.18 10.21 -6.58
N GLU A 87 -20.00 9.95 -6.01
CA GLU A 87 -19.62 10.38 -4.66
C GLU A 87 -18.52 11.45 -4.67
N GLY A 88 -18.02 11.83 -5.84
CA GLY A 88 -16.90 12.78 -5.98
C GLY A 88 -15.59 12.27 -5.37
N ILE A 89 -15.47 10.96 -5.14
CA ILE A 89 -14.29 10.35 -4.51
C ILE A 89 -13.30 9.95 -5.59
N SER A 90 -12.09 10.50 -5.53
CA SER A 90 -10.97 10.04 -6.35
C SER A 90 -9.92 9.34 -5.49
N GLY A 91 -9.19 8.42 -6.10
CA GLY A 91 -8.16 7.67 -5.42
C GLY A 91 -7.38 6.78 -6.36
N TYR A 92 -6.70 5.80 -5.78
CA TYR A 92 -5.82 4.89 -6.49
C TYR A 92 -6.15 3.44 -6.13
N GLU A 93 -6.41 2.63 -7.15
CA GLU A 93 -6.57 1.19 -7.03
C GLU A 93 -5.21 0.52 -7.17
N LEU A 94 -4.90 -0.36 -6.21
CA LEU A 94 -3.72 -1.22 -6.19
C LEU A 94 -4.17 -2.64 -6.53
N SER A 95 -3.97 -3.03 -7.79
CA SER A 95 -4.28 -4.38 -8.26
C SER A 95 -3.05 -5.27 -8.15
N LEU A 96 -3.19 -6.48 -7.62
CA LEU A 96 -2.07 -7.42 -7.53
C LEU A 96 -1.53 -7.73 -8.92
N LYS A 97 -0.25 -7.42 -9.14
CA LYS A 97 0.49 -7.73 -10.36
C LYS A 97 1.26 -9.03 -10.24
N GLU A 98 1.99 -9.17 -9.14
CA GLU A 98 2.90 -10.29 -8.95
C GLU A 98 2.98 -10.67 -7.46
N LYS A 99 3.05 -11.98 -7.22
CA LYS A 99 3.36 -12.57 -5.92
C LYS A 99 4.58 -13.46 -6.12
N SER A 100 5.67 -13.13 -5.46
CA SER A 100 6.90 -13.92 -5.50
C SER A 100 7.28 -14.39 -4.10
N PRO A 101 7.81 -15.61 -3.94
CA PRO A 101 8.33 -16.03 -2.65
C PRO A 101 9.46 -15.09 -2.25
N ARG A 102 9.46 -14.64 -1.00
CA ARG A 102 10.63 -13.95 -0.47
C ARG A 102 11.80 -14.91 -0.57
N THR A 103 12.80 -14.51 -1.33
CA THR A 103 14.09 -15.17 -1.24
C THR A 103 14.55 -14.88 0.18
N ALA A 104 14.52 -15.89 1.05
CA ALA A 104 15.22 -15.80 2.31
C ALA A 104 16.64 -15.37 1.92
N ALA A 105 17.08 -14.20 2.38
CA ALA A 105 18.50 -13.94 2.44
C ALA A 105 19.02 -15.03 3.38
N THR A 106 19.49 -16.14 2.82
CA THR A 106 20.38 -17.04 3.52
C THR A 106 21.47 -16.16 4.08
N SER A 107 21.52 -16.11 5.41
CA SER A 107 22.67 -15.66 6.16
C SER A 107 23.94 -16.20 5.49
N SER A 108 24.83 -15.29 5.14
CA SER A 108 26.27 -15.54 5.08
C SER A 108 26.85 -14.48 6.01
N GLU A 109 26.89 -14.70 7.32
CA GLU A 109 27.94 -15.46 8.01
C GLU A 109 28.84 -16.30 7.10
N GLU A 110 30.01 -15.74 6.78
CA GLU A 110 31.29 -16.41 6.52
C GLU A 110 32.34 -15.32 6.83
N GLU A 111 32.79 -15.26 8.09
CA GLU A 111 34.07 -15.78 8.64
C GLU A 111 35.22 -14.75 8.56
#